data_AF-A0A1Y3NNN7-F1
#
_entry.id   AF-A0A1Y3NNN7-F1
#
_cell.length_a   1.000
_cell.length_b   1.000
_cell.length_c   1.000
_cell.angle_alpha   90.00
_cell.angle_beta   90.00
_cell.angle_gamma   90.00
#
_symmetry.space_group_name_H-M   'P 1'
#
loop_
_entity.id
_entity.type
_entity.pdbx_description
1 polymer ?
#
loop_
_entity_poly.entity_id
_entity_poly.type
_entity_poly.pdbx_seq_one_letter_code
_entity_poly.pdbx_strand_id
1 'polypeptide(L)'
;MTDNEVPVFRLTLPEDQFSLLKEKANIPDILNFRINVTDYLQRLSISIENLIQSLEQTNYLEKYPEIPLQEQLPELNIGEDGYAKLNIKEIMNGFDFDVKNYYDFDFEHDDILIHVLTSNPNFNIIKLSKIIDLNIGNVDMDPQFKLLFDILLGIGGDDDSESSDFKTKDATLTVEINK
;
A
#
# COMPACT_ATOMS: atom_id res chain seq x y z
N MET A 1 -50.72 -3.35 -25.16
CA MET A 1 -50.21 -4.15 -24.04
C MET A 1 -48.96 -4.82 -24.54
N THR A 2 -47.80 -4.43 -24.03
CA THR A 2 -46.54 -5.12 -24.32
C THR A 2 -46.36 -6.15 -23.23
N ASP A 3 -46.28 -7.43 -23.60
CA ASP A 3 -45.95 -8.50 -22.68
C ASP A 3 -44.53 -8.28 -22.16
N ASN A 4 -44.41 -8.04 -20.84
CA ASN A 4 -43.12 -7.92 -20.16
C ASN A 4 -42.58 -9.32 -19.86
N GLU A 5 -42.30 -10.11 -20.90
CA GLU A 5 -41.62 -11.40 -20.74
C GLU A 5 -40.16 -11.14 -20.39
N VAL A 6 -39.74 -11.53 -19.18
CA VAL A 6 -38.33 -11.44 -18.73
C VAL A 6 -37.70 -12.83 -18.89
N PRO A 7 -36.72 -13.00 -19.80
CA PRO A 7 -36.02 -14.27 -19.94
C PRO A 7 -35.20 -14.55 -18.68
N VAL A 8 -35.29 -15.78 -18.17
CA VAL A 8 -34.51 -16.24 -17.03
C VAL A 8 -33.38 -17.14 -17.53
N PHE A 9 -32.15 -16.74 -17.22
CA PHE A 9 -30.94 -17.51 -17.51
C PHE A 9 -30.53 -18.26 -16.24
N ARG A 10 -30.50 -19.59 -16.30
CA ARG A 10 -29.99 -20.45 -15.22
C ARG A 10 -28.65 -21.01 -15.62
N LEU A 11 -27.60 -20.67 -14.88
CA LEU A 11 -26.27 -21.24 -15.03
C LEU A 11 -26.06 -22.32 -13.96
N THR A 12 -25.67 -23.52 -14.38
CA THR A 12 -25.27 -24.61 -13.46
C THR A 12 -23.77 -24.81 -13.56
N LEU A 13 -23.10 -24.82 -12.42
CA LEU A 13 -21.66 -24.94 -12.28
C LEU A 13 -21.31 -26.12 -11.35
N PRO A 14 -20.14 -26.77 -11.55
CA PRO A 14 -19.55 -27.63 -10.53
C PRO A 14 -19.38 -26.90 -9.18
N GLU A 15 -19.49 -27.62 -8.07
CA GLU A 15 -19.54 -27.03 -6.72
C GLU A 15 -18.26 -26.27 -6.34
N ASP A 16 -17.10 -26.78 -6.75
CA ASP A 16 -15.79 -26.15 -6.61
C ASP A 16 -15.70 -24.83 -7.40
N GLN A 17 -16.22 -24.83 -8.64
CA GLN A 17 -16.25 -23.65 -9.50
C GLN A 17 -17.29 -22.62 -9.04
N PHE A 18 -18.43 -23.07 -8.51
CA PHE A 18 -19.45 -22.20 -7.92
C PHE A 18 -18.93 -21.51 -6.66
N SER A 19 -18.20 -22.26 -5.81
CA SER A 19 -17.54 -21.71 -4.62
C SER A 19 -16.53 -20.62 -4.99
N LEU A 20 -15.72 -20.88 -6.03
CA LEU A 20 -14.78 -19.89 -6.58
C LEU A 20 -15.49 -18.67 -7.18
N LEU A 21 -16.62 -18.85 -7.88
CA LEU A 21 -17.42 -17.73 -8.40
C LEU A 21 -18.00 -16.89 -7.28
N LYS A 22 -18.52 -17.52 -6.22
CA LYS A 22 -19.09 -16.84 -5.06
C LYS A 22 -18.02 -16.08 -4.27
N GLU A 23 -16.83 -16.67 -4.12
CA GLU A 23 -15.65 -15.99 -3.57
C GLU A 23 -15.32 -14.72 -4.36
N LYS A 24 -15.33 -14.79 -5.70
CA LYS A 24 -15.03 -13.64 -6.57
C LYS A 24 -16.15 -12.59 -6.62
N ALA A 25 -17.42 -13.01 -6.53
CA ALA A 25 -18.57 -12.12 -6.67
C ALA A 25 -18.96 -11.37 -5.39
N ASN A 26 -18.53 -11.85 -4.22
CA ASN A 26 -18.81 -11.23 -2.92
C ASN A 26 -17.71 -10.27 -2.44
N ILE A 27 -16.77 -9.88 -3.31
CA ILE A 27 -15.74 -8.90 -2.96
C ILE A 27 -16.28 -7.50 -3.29
N PRO A 28 -16.44 -6.58 -2.31
CA PRO A 28 -16.81 -5.21 -2.58
C PRO A 28 -15.78 -4.55 -3.52
N ASP A 29 -16.28 -3.85 -4.54
CA ASP A 29 -15.58 -3.23 -5.67
C ASP A 29 -14.47 -2.20 -5.33
N ILE A 30 -14.08 -2.06 -4.06
CA ILE A 30 -13.02 -1.16 -3.59
C ILE A 30 -11.71 -1.95 -3.27
N LEU A 31 -11.78 -3.29 -3.21
CA LEU A 31 -10.67 -4.18 -2.80
C LEU A 31 -10.33 -5.24 -3.85
N ASN A 32 -10.25 -4.88 -5.13
CA ASN A 32 -9.69 -5.75 -6.18
C ASN A 32 -8.16 -5.97 -6.06
N PHE A 33 -7.55 -5.53 -4.97
CA PHE A 33 -6.23 -5.97 -4.57
C PHE A 33 -6.36 -7.27 -3.77
N ARG A 34 -6.10 -8.42 -4.42
CA ARG A 34 -5.57 -9.60 -3.73
C ARG A 34 -4.17 -9.28 -3.23
N ILE A 35 -4.05 -8.36 -2.27
CA ILE A 35 -2.80 -8.11 -1.56
C ILE A 35 -2.55 -9.35 -0.71
N ASN A 36 -1.59 -10.16 -1.13
CA ASN A 36 -0.92 -11.05 -0.21
C ASN A 36 -0.27 -10.14 0.85
N VAL A 37 -0.87 -10.08 2.04
CA VAL A 37 -0.42 -9.21 3.15
C VAL A 37 1.06 -9.43 3.44
N THR A 38 1.53 -10.68 3.34
CA THR A 38 2.95 -11.02 3.49
C THR A 38 3.82 -10.30 2.45
N ASP A 39 3.46 -10.41 1.17
CA ASP A 39 4.23 -9.79 0.09
C ASP A 39 4.17 -8.26 0.17
N TYR A 40 3.04 -7.71 0.60
CA TYR A 40 2.86 -6.28 0.78
C TYR A 40 3.72 -5.75 1.93
N LEU A 41 3.67 -6.39 3.10
CA LEU A 41 4.52 -6.04 4.24
C LEU A 41 6.02 -6.19 3.90
N GLN A 42 6.39 -7.21 3.13
CA GLN A 42 7.76 -7.38 2.67
C GLN A 42 8.20 -6.25 1.73
N ARG A 43 7.38 -5.88 0.75
CA ARG A 43 7.66 -4.73 -0.13
C ARG A 43 7.75 -3.44 0.65
N LEU A 44 6.83 -3.22 1.59
CA LEU A 44 6.80 -2.04 2.44
C LEU A 44 8.04 -1.96 3.33
N SER A 45 8.48 -3.08 3.92
CA SER A 45 9.73 -3.16 4.69
C SER A 45 10.94 -2.76 3.84
N ILE A 46 11.04 -3.25 2.61
CA ILE A 46 12.15 -2.89 1.70
C ILE A 46 12.09 -1.39 1.37
N SER A 47 10.92 -0.85 1.07
CA SER A 47 10.76 0.56 0.74
C SER A 47 11.10 1.48 1.91
N ILE A 48 10.69 1.12 3.14
CA ILE A 48 11.03 1.86 4.35
C ILE A 48 12.55 1.77 4.63
N GLU A 49 13.16 0.59 4.48
CA GLU A 49 14.60 0.43 4.66
C GLU A 49 15.39 1.31 3.67
N ASN A 50 15.02 1.28 2.38
CA ASN A 50 15.63 2.11 1.34
C ASN A 50 15.48 3.60 1.63
N LEU A 51 14.32 4.03 2.13
CA LEU A 51 14.10 5.40 2.57
C LEU A 51 15.08 5.77 3.68
N ILE A 52 15.18 4.96 4.73
CA ILE A 52 16.07 5.25 5.88
C ILE A 52 17.54 5.28 5.44
N GLN A 53 17.96 4.37 4.56
CA GLN A 53 19.31 4.38 3.97
C GLN A 53 19.57 5.67 3.19
N SER A 54 18.61 6.14 2.39
CA SER A 54 18.76 7.39 1.65
C SER A 54 18.79 8.61 2.56
N LEU A 55 18.03 8.58 3.65
CA LEU A 55 18.07 9.62 4.68
C LEU A 55 19.45 9.66 5.36
N GLU A 56 20.08 8.52 5.64
CA GLU A 56 21.44 8.44 6.20
C GLU A 56 22.50 9.02 5.26
N GLN A 57 22.37 8.75 3.96
CA GLN A 57 23.35 9.16 2.93
C GLN A 57 23.20 10.62 2.45
N THR A 58 22.20 11.35 2.95
CA THR A 58 21.97 12.74 2.55
C THR A 58 22.78 13.70 3.40
N ASN A 59 23.54 14.60 2.75
CA ASN A 59 24.10 15.77 3.41
C ASN A 59 23.06 16.90 3.47
N TYR A 60 22.40 17.03 4.62
CA TYR A 60 21.32 17.99 4.82
C TYR A 60 21.79 19.44 4.88
N LEU A 61 23.03 19.68 5.33
CA LEU A 61 23.58 21.03 5.40
C LEU A 61 23.93 21.57 4.01
N GLU A 62 24.33 20.70 3.08
CA GLU A 62 24.55 21.08 1.68
C GLU A 62 23.26 21.16 0.89
N LYS A 63 22.34 20.20 1.11
CA LYS A 63 21.13 20.06 0.31
C LYS A 63 20.02 21.04 0.73
N TYR A 64 19.92 21.33 2.02
CA TYR A 64 18.90 22.20 2.61
C TYR A 64 19.51 23.23 3.58
N PRO A 65 20.45 24.07 3.12
CA PRO A 65 21.20 24.99 3.99
C PRO A 65 20.32 26.03 4.70
N GLU A 66 19.14 26.33 4.15
CA GLU A 66 18.22 27.35 4.66
C GLU A 66 17.13 26.77 5.58
N ILE A 67 17.03 25.44 5.69
CA ILE A 67 16.01 24.77 6.50
C ILE A 67 16.66 24.24 7.78
N PRO A 68 16.19 24.62 8.99
CA PRO A 68 16.73 24.13 10.25
C PRO A 68 16.24 22.70 10.55
N LEU A 69 16.61 21.74 9.70
CA LEU A 69 16.14 20.35 9.79
C LEU A 69 16.54 19.66 11.10
N GLN A 70 17.66 20.07 11.71
CA GLN A 70 18.07 19.59 13.04
C GLN A 70 17.03 19.90 14.13
N GLU A 71 16.35 21.06 14.04
CA GLU A 71 15.32 21.47 14.99
C GLU A 71 13.97 20.84 14.68
N GLN A 72 13.65 20.70 13.38
CA GLN A 72 12.36 20.18 12.93
C GLN A 72 12.29 18.65 12.99
N LEU A 73 13.42 17.99 12.75
CA LEU A 73 13.59 16.53 12.66
C LEU A 73 14.74 16.04 13.57
N PRO A 74 14.64 16.24 14.90
CA PRO A 74 15.64 15.74 15.84
C PRO A 74 15.84 14.22 15.75
N GLU A 75 14.83 13.48 15.29
CA GLU A 75 14.89 12.04 15.02
C GLU A 75 15.95 11.63 13.98
N LEU A 76 16.37 12.53 13.09
CA LEU A 76 17.43 12.26 12.12
C LEU A 76 18.83 12.33 12.76
N ASN A 77 18.97 12.98 13.91
CA ASN A 77 20.25 13.15 14.61
C ASN A 77 21.38 13.59 13.66
N ILE A 78 21.13 14.67 12.91
CA ILE A 78 22.05 15.19 11.89
C ILE A 78 23.31 15.71 12.59
N GLY A 79 24.46 15.17 12.21
CA GLY A 79 25.76 15.58 12.74
C GLY A 79 26.23 16.93 12.21
N GLU A 80 27.34 17.42 12.78
CA GLU A 80 28.03 18.62 12.28
C GLU A 80 28.60 18.45 10.86
N ASP A 81 28.79 17.20 10.42
CA ASP A 81 29.16 16.82 9.06
C ASP A 81 27.98 16.88 8.07
N GLY A 82 26.77 17.11 8.58
CA GLY A 82 25.55 17.26 7.79
C GLY A 82 24.83 15.95 7.47
N TYR A 83 25.32 14.80 7.93
CA TYR A 83 24.69 13.50 7.69
C TYR A 83 23.87 13.04 8.90
N ALA A 84 22.78 12.31 8.64
CA ALA A 84 21.95 11.72 9.69
C ALA A 84 22.66 10.50 10.32
N LYS A 85 22.58 10.36 11.64
CA LYS A 85 23.21 9.26 12.40
C LYS A 85 22.15 8.25 12.83
N LEU A 86 21.72 7.44 11.87
CA LEU A 86 20.61 6.51 12.02
C LEU A 86 21.10 5.10 12.34
N ASN A 87 20.43 4.42 13.27
CA ASN A 87 20.61 2.99 13.45
C ASN A 87 19.51 2.25 12.68
N ILE A 88 19.75 1.96 11.41
CA ILE A 88 18.75 1.37 10.50
C ILE A 88 18.13 0.11 11.10
N LYS A 89 18.95 -0.79 11.67
CA LYS A 89 18.46 -2.04 12.26
C LYS A 89 17.52 -1.79 13.44
N GLU A 90 17.86 -0.84 14.31
CA GLU A 90 17.02 -0.48 15.46
C GLU A 90 15.72 0.19 15.03
N ILE A 91 15.78 1.08 14.05
CA ILE A 91 14.61 1.74 13.48
C ILE A 91 13.69 0.71 12.82
N MET A 92 14.23 -0.19 11.98
CA MET A 92 13.45 -1.23 11.31
C MET A 92 12.77 -2.19 12.29
N ASN A 93 13.44 -2.53 13.40
CA ASN A 93 12.84 -3.38 14.45
C ASN A 93 11.68 -2.71 15.20
N GLY A 94 11.54 -1.38 15.10
CA GLY A 94 10.42 -0.65 15.69
C GLY A 94 9.14 -0.68 14.85
N PHE A 95 9.22 -1.13 13.59
CA PHE A 95 8.08 -1.23 12.69
C PHE A 95 7.40 -2.59 12.78
N ASP A 96 6.07 -2.62 12.59
CA ASP A 96 5.27 -3.84 12.67
C ASP A 96 5.10 -4.49 11.29
N PHE A 97 5.99 -5.43 10.98
CA PHE A 97 5.92 -6.24 9.77
C PHE A 97 5.48 -7.69 10.04
N ASP A 98 5.04 -8.04 11.27
CA ASP A 98 4.59 -9.40 11.56
C ASP A 98 3.19 -9.60 10.99
N VAL A 99 3.07 -10.42 9.94
CA VAL A 99 1.80 -10.76 9.28
C VAL A 99 0.71 -11.21 10.25
N LYS A 100 1.09 -11.82 11.39
CA LYS A 100 0.12 -12.30 12.39
C LYS A 100 -0.66 -11.17 13.06
N ASN A 101 -0.09 -9.96 13.12
CA ASN A 101 -0.77 -8.79 13.67
C ASN A 101 -1.88 -8.29 12.75
N TYR A 102 -1.97 -8.83 11.52
CA TYR A 102 -2.94 -8.43 10.51
C TYR A 102 -3.99 -9.50 10.18
N TYR A 103 -4.05 -10.60 10.93
CA TYR A 103 -5.03 -11.67 10.67
C TYR A 103 -6.48 -11.25 10.93
N ASP A 104 -6.69 -10.41 11.95
CA ASP A 104 -8.00 -9.87 12.33
C ASP A 104 -8.09 -8.35 12.02
N PHE A 105 -7.25 -7.86 11.09
CA PHE A 105 -7.22 -6.44 10.73
C PHE A 105 -8.48 -6.03 9.98
N ASP A 106 -9.06 -4.89 10.35
CA ASP A 106 -10.26 -4.36 9.72
C ASP A 106 -9.90 -3.61 8.43
N PHE A 107 -9.66 -4.36 7.36
CA PHE A 107 -9.32 -3.78 6.05
C PHE A 107 -10.46 -2.92 5.45
N GLU A 108 -11.67 -2.92 6.01
CA GLU A 108 -12.75 -2.03 5.56
C GLU A 108 -12.61 -0.61 6.13
N HIS A 109 -12.07 -0.48 7.35
CA HIS A 109 -11.99 0.78 8.07
C HIS A 109 -10.56 1.27 8.35
N ASP A 110 -9.58 0.38 8.28
CA ASP A 110 -8.19 0.66 8.58
C ASP A 110 -7.28 0.49 7.36
N ASP A 111 -6.16 1.22 7.37
CA ASP A 111 -5.14 1.17 6.32
C ASP A 111 -3.85 0.57 6.89
N ILE A 112 -3.46 -0.58 6.35
CA ILE A 112 -2.24 -1.30 6.73
C ILE A 112 -0.98 -0.45 6.55
N LEU A 113 -0.95 0.42 5.53
CA LEU A 113 0.15 1.34 5.31
C LEU A 113 0.30 2.29 6.49
N ILE A 114 -0.79 2.95 6.87
CA ILE A 114 -0.81 3.89 7.99
C ILE A 114 -0.46 3.18 9.29
N HIS A 115 -0.95 1.96 9.48
CA HIS A 115 -0.63 1.15 10.65
C HIS A 115 0.88 0.92 10.76
N VAL A 116 1.51 0.43 9.69
CA VAL A 116 2.97 0.21 9.65
C VAL A 116 3.72 1.52 9.84
N LEU A 117 3.42 2.58 9.07
CA LEU A 117 4.17 3.84 9.13
C LEU A 117 4.10 4.55 10.49
N THR A 118 3.12 4.20 11.32
CA THR A 118 2.94 4.77 12.67
C THR A 118 3.31 3.82 13.80
N SER A 119 3.64 2.55 13.51
CA SER A 119 3.92 1.56 14.54
C SER A 119 5.25 1.80 15.27
N ASN A 120 6.18 2.56 14.67
CA ASN A 120 7.42 2.96 15.32
C ASN A 120 7.30 4.36 15.96
N PRO A 121 7.08 4.47 17.27
CA PRO A 121 6.92 5.77 17.94
C PRO A 121 8.21 6.60 17.99
N ASN A 122 9.37 5.96 17.81
CA ASN A 122 10.68 6.62 17.87
C ASN A 122 11.14 7.15 16.51
N PHE A 123 10.47 6.75 15.42
CA PHE A 123 10.82 7.16 14.07
C PHE A 123 9.56 7.37 13.21
N ASN A 124 9.07 8.61 13.18
CA ASN A 124 7.79 8.94 12.58
C ASN A 124 7.92 9.37 11.11
N ILE A 125 7.67 8.42 10.20
CA ILE A 125 7.77 8.64 8.74
C ILE A 125 6.74 9.68 8.25
N ILE A 126 5.56 9.74 8.86
CA ILE A 126 4.52 10.73 8.50
C ILE A 126 4.93 12.15 8.90
N LYS A 127 5.65 12.31 10.01
CA LYS A 127 6.19 13.61 10.42
C LYS A 127 7.29 14.07 9.47
N LEU A 128 8.17 13.15 9.08
CA LEU A 128 9.19 13.40 8.06
C LEU A 128 8.53 13.93 6.78
N SER A 129 7.55 13.21 6.23
CA SER A 129 6.88 13.60 4.98
C SER A 129 6.24 14.97 5.04
N LYS A 130 5.54 15.31 6.13
CA LYS A 130 4.92 16.63 6.29
C LYS A 130 5.93 17.77 6.27
N ILE A 131 7.07 17.61 6.95
CA ILE A 131 8.11 18.65 7.01
C ILE A 131 8.76 18.84 5.64
N ILE A 132 8.93 17.75 4.89
CA ILE A 132 9.42 17.78 3.52
C ILE A 132 8.42 18.48 2.60
N ASP A 133 7.15 18.08 2.63
CA ASP A 133 6.09 18.65 1.79
C ASP A 133 5.91 20.15 2.04
N LEU A 134 5.95 20.58 3.31
CA LEU A 134 5.76 21.97 3.70
C LEU A 134 6.94 22.88 3.34
N ASN A 135 8.17 22.36 3.39
CA ASN A 135 9.37 23.18 3.17
C ASN A 135 9.95 23.07 1.76
N ILE A 136 9.69 21.98 1.02
CA ILE A 136 10.39 21.66 -0.24
C ILE A 136 9.48 21.87 -1.47
N GLY A 137 8.16 21.98 -1.28
CA GLY A 137 7.17 22.48 -2.24
C GLY A 137 7.46 22.28 -3.73
N ASN A 138 7.03 21.15 -4.32
CA ASN A 138 6.99 20.88 -5.78
C ASN A 138 8.26 21.22 -6.60
N VAL A 139 9.43 21.29 -5.97
CA VAL A 139 10.72 21.20 -6.66
C VAL A 139 10.97 19.73 -6.96
N ASP A 140 11.54 19.42 -8.14
CA ASP A 140 11.94 18.08 -8.60
C ASP A 140 12.10 17.10 -7.44
N MET A 141 11.04 16.32 -7.20
CA MET A 141 10.87 15.58 -5.95
C MET A 141 12.06 14.65 -5.80
N ASP A 142 12.89 14.94 -4.81
CA ASP A 142 14.13 14.21 -4.60
C ASP A 142 13.84 12.71 -4.54
N PRO A 143 14.66 11.82 -5.15
CA PRO A 143 14.32 10.40 -5.27
C PRO A 143 13.91 9.71 -3.97
N GLN A 144 14.48 10.13 -2.83
CA GLN A 144 14.13 9.59 -1.52
C GLN A 144 12.76 10.07 -1.01
N PHE A 145 12.36 11.28 -1.39
CA PHE A 145 11.04 11.82 -1.09
C PHE A 145 10.00 11.37 -2.11
N LYS A 146 10.42 11.05 -3.33
CA LYS A 146 9.60 10.30 -4.28
C LYS A 146 9.28 8.92 -3.73
N LEU A 147 10.27 8.21 -3.18
CA LEU A 147 10.02 6.92 -2.53
C LEU A 147 9.04 7.06 -1.35
N LEU A 148 9.22 8.08 -0.51
CA LEU A 148 8.30 8.41 0.60
C LEU A 148 6.87 8.68 0.10
N PHE A 149 6.73 9.41 -1.01
CA PHE A 149 5.46 9.77 -1.62
C PHE A 149 4.80 8.57 -2.32
N ASP A 150 5.59 7.75 -3.02
CA ASP A 150 5.16 6.50 -3.66
C ASP A 150 4.67 5.49 -2.61
N ILE A 151 5.34 5.43 -1.45
CA ILE A 151 4.88 4.67 -0.27
C ILE A 151 3.53 5.23 0.21
N LEU A 152 3.43 6.55 0.43
CA LEU A 152 2.24 7.21 1.01
C LEU A 152 1.00 7.20 0.12
N LEU A 153 1.16 7.29 -1.20
CA LEU A 153 0.04 7.27 -2.13
C LEU A 153 -0.30 5.86 -2.64
N GLY A 154 0.48 4.84 -2.28
CA GLY A 154 0.28 3.47 -2.75
C GLY A 154 0.48 3.29 -4.27
N ILE A 155 1.16 4.23 -4.95
CA ILE A 155 1.30 4.26 -6.42
C ILE A 155 2.51 3.42 -6.89
N GLY A 156 3.20 2.73 -5.99
CA GLY A 156 4.35 1.88 -6.30
C GLY A 156 4.00 0.48 -6.81
N GLY A 157 3.20 0.37 -7.87
CA GLY A 157 2.92 -0.91 -8.54
C GLY A 157 2.57 -0.70 -9.99
N ASP A 158 3.45 -1.16 -10.89
CA ASP A 158 3.20 -1.20 -12.33
C ASP A 158 1.82 -1.79 -12.63
N ASP A 159 1.08 -1.02 -13.41
CA ASP A 159 -0.27 -1.26 -13.89
C ASP A 159 -0.22 -2.30 -15.03
N ASP A 160 -0.01 -3.57 -14.67
CA ASP A 160 -0.22 -4.74 -15.54
C ASP A 160 -1.11 -5.77 -14.81
N SER A 161 -2.26 -5.33 -14.32
CA SER A 161 -3.32 -6.28 -13.92
C SER A 161 -4.14 -6.64 -15.16
N GLU A 162 -3.74 -7.71 -15.86
CA GLU A 162 -4.70 -8.42 -16.70
C GLU A 162 -5.88 -8.82 -15.82
N SER A 163 -7.06 -8.25 -16.06
CA SER A 163 -8.29 -8.69 -15.42
C SER A 163 -8.45 -10.19 -15.69
N SER A 164 -8.25 -11.03 -14.68
CA SER A 164 -8.38 -12.47 -14.86
C SER A 164 -9.87 -12.80 -15.04
N ASP A 165 -10.36 -12.79 -16.29
CA ASP A 165 -11.69 -13.25 -16.63
C ASP A 165 -11.94 -14.62 -16.00
N PHE A 166 -13.02 -14.79 -15.23
CA PHE A 166 -13.45 -16.11 -14.81
C PHE A 166 -13.99 -16.88 -16.04
N LYS A 167 -13.23 -17.86 -16.51
CA LYS A 167 -13.59 -18.71 -17.65
C LYS A 167 -13.81 -20.13 -17.16
N THR A 168 -14.97 -20.69 -17.48
CA THR A 168 -15.30 -22.11 -17.23
C THR A 168 -15.80 -22.77 -18.52
N LYS A 169 -15.41 -24.03 -18.72
CA LYS A 169 -15.85 -24.86 -19.85
C LYS A 169 -16.88 -25.93 -19.45
N ASP A 170 -17.12 -26.08 -18.16
CA ASP A 170 -17.95 -27.16 -17.59
C ASP A 170 -19.33 -26.64 -17.13
N ALA A 171 -19.64 -25.38 -17.44
CA ALA A 171 -20.91 -24.77 -17.13
C ALA A 171 -22.00 -25.18 -18.12
N THR A 172 -23.22 -25.37 -17.63
CA THR A 172 -24.41 -25.51 -18.48
C THR A 172 -25.31 -24.30 -18.33
N LEU A 173 -25.76 -23.73 -19.45
CA LEU A 173 -26.71 -22.61 -19.50
C LEU A 173 -28.08 -23.12 -19.97
N THR A 174 -29.12 -22.85 -19.18
CA THR A 174 -30.52 -23.07 -19.57
C THR A 174 -31.24 -21.73 -19.66
N VAL A 175 -32.05 -21.55 -20.71
CA VAL A 175 -32.84 -20.34 -20.92
C VAL A 175 -34.32 -20.71 -20.83
N GLU A 176 -35.02 -20.07 -19.90
CA GLU A 176 -36.46 -20.23 -19.71
C GLU A 176 -37.16 -18.93 -20.11
N ILE A 177 -38.10 -19.01 -21.05
CA ILE A 177 -38.99 -17.90 -21.43
C ILE A 177 -40.31 -18.16 -20.74
N ASN A 178 -40.63 -17.33 -19.75
CA ASN A 178 -41.88 -17.42 -19.02
C ASN A 178 -43.00 -16.82 -19.90
N LYS A 179 -43.94 -17.68 -20.32
CA LYS A 179 -45.19 -17.31 -20.99
C LYS A 179 -46.29 -17.02 -19.98
#